data_AF-A0A0F9GAH5-F1
#
_entry.id   AF-A0A0F9GAH5-F1
#
_cell.length_a   1.000
_cell.length_b   1.000
_cell.length_c   1.000
_cell.angle_alpha   90.00
_cell.angle_beta   90.00
_cell.angle_gamma   90.00
#
_symmetry.space_group_name_H-M   'P 1'
#
loop_
_entity.id
_entity.type
_entity.pdbx_description
1 polymer ?
#
loop_
_entity_poly.entity_id
_entity_poly.type
_entity_poly.pdbx_seq_one_letter_code
_entity_poly.pdbx_strand_id
1 'polypeptide(L)'
;KEVRVAEYYRKISRERELLLMSDGAVVFRDEIANIIDEKEAQGVTIKKSRKVKGSVIEWFKLFGDGILEGPIEYPWKYIPVVPLYGKRINIEGDWKVKGLTRNAKDPQRSYNYIRSVITEKALLAPKFNYILTPEEIKGYQDWWNNAHSSASPYILFNPDPSQGNRRPEPVNPSPVPIELVTIAQMDAEDIKTATGKFDASLGAPSNETSGVAIRERKIEGDVGSFVYIDNLTKSIEFTGEILVDMIPYIYDKERTIRILGEDGAEDFVTLNEKVLDEDGGETTNNDLSVGNYDVVVTVGPSFTTQRVEANEAISAIGQQFPDIYRIGADIFMKNLDIQGSAELERRFRKIGIQEGVIEPTEEEKAEMQPKEPSEAEKLSLAELAGKVQKLAAQIEELDAKSESERAKAAESEVDAKVKIAEFLRGDNENQPEKQVRVS
;
A
#
# COMPACT_ATOMS: atom_id res chain seq x y z
N LYS A 1 -19.53 36.95 21.77
CA LYS A 1 -19.13 36.38 23.09
C LYS A 1 -18.68 34.95 22.81
N GLU A 2 -17.44 34.62 23.13
CA GLU A 2 -16.90 33.27 22.97
C GLU A 2 -17.18 32.50 24.27
N VAL A 3 -18.00 31.44 24.19
CA VAL A 3 -18.27 30.55 25.32
C VAL A 3 -17.23 29.44 25.27
N ARG A 4 -16.46 29.25 26.34
CA ARG A 4 -15.47 28.17 26.45
C ARG A 4 -15.95 27.13 27.44
N VAL A 5 -16.12 25.91 26.96
CA VAL A 5 -16.39 24.72 27.76
C VAL A 5 -15.15 23.84 27.69
N ALA A 6 -14.78 23.21 28.80
CA ALA A 6 -13.66 22.30 28.86
C ALA A 6 -14.15 20.89 29.18
N GLU A 7 -13.54 19.90 28.53
CA GLU A 7 -13.72 18.49 28.87
C GLU A 7 -12.49 18.02 29.65
N TYR A 8 -12.71 17.42 30.80
CA TYR A 8 -11.67 16.93 31.68
C TYR A 8 -11.83 15.42 31.88
N TYR A 9 -10.79 14.68 31.54
CA TYR A 9 -10.72 13.23 31.72
C TYR A 9 -9.73 12.92 32.84
N ARG A 10 -10.13 12.10 33.80
CA ARG A 10 -9.30 11.65 34.92
C ARG A 10 -9.24 10.13 34.94
N LYS A 11 -8.04 9.56 34.93
CA LYS A 11 -7.82 8.13 35.11
C LYS A 11 -7.62 7.81 36.59
N ILE A 12 -8.52 7.02 37.17
CA ILE A 12 -8.43 6.56 38.55
C ILE A 12 -8.07 5.08 38.56
N SER A 13 -7.15 4.69 39.44
CA SER A 13 -6.92 3.27 39.71
C SER A 13 -7.91 2.80 40.77
N ARG A 14 -8.74 1.80 40.43
CA ARG A 14 -9.64 1.10 41.35
C ARG A 14 -9.15 -0.32 41.53
N GLU A 15 -9.10 -0.80 42.77
CA GLU A 15 -8.83 -2.22 43.02
C GLU A 15 -10.12 -3.01 42.74
N ARG A 16 -10.08 -3.90 41.75
CA ARG A 16 -11.16 -4.84 41.44
C ARG A 16 -10.75 -6.24 41.90
N GLU A 17 -11.69 -6.99 42.45
CA GLU A 17 -11.45 -8.39 42.81
C GLU A 17 -11.79 -9.29 41.62
N LEU A 18 -10.78 -10.03 41.15
CA LEU A 18 -10.92 -11.04 40.12
C LEU A 18 -11.19 -12.40 40.78
N LEU A 19 -12.29 -13.04 40.40
CA LEU A 19 -12.74 -14.32 40.91
C LEU A 19 -12.54 -15.40 39.83
N LEU A 20 -11.99 -16.54 40.23
CA LEU A 20 -11.96 -17.76 39.43
C LEU A 20 -13.08 -18.67 39.94
N MET A 21 -14.07 -18.92 39.09
CA MET A 21 -15.21 -19.76 39.36
C MET A 21 -14.89 -21.24 39.10
N SER A 22 -15.67 -22.16 39.67
CA SER A 22 -15.43 -23.60 39.53
C SER A 22 -15.74 -24.14 38.13
N ASP A 23 -16.48 -23.39 37.30
CA ASP A 23 -16.71 -23.63 35.86
C ASP A 23 -15.49 -23.28 34.98
N GLY A 24 -14.45 -22.67 35.55
CA GLY A 24 -13.27 -22.21 34.82
C GLY A 24 -13.35 -20.75 34.34
N ALA A 25 -14.48 -20.08 34.49
CA ALA A 25 -14.66 -18.67 34.13
C ALA A 25 -13.92 -17.74 35.09
N VAL A 26 -13.29 -16.71 34.51
CA VAL A 26 -12.57 -15.66 35.22
C VAL A 26 -13.40 -14.39 35.10
N VAL A 27 -13.86 -13.87 36.23
CA VAL A 27 -14.91 -12.84 36.27
C VAL A 27 -14.63 -11.82 37.35
N PHE A 28 -14.94 -10.55 37.10
CA PHE A 28 -14.78 -9.51 38.11
C PHE A 28 -15.97 -9.52 39.08
N ARG A 29 -15.68 -9.32 40.37
CA ARG A 29 -16.70 -9.31 41.43
C ARG A 29 -17.80 -8.28 41.20
N ASP A 30 -17.47 -7.13 40.60
CA ASP A 30 -18.43 -6.06 40.32
C ASP A 30 -19.45 -6.41 39.23
N GLU A 31 -19.10 -7.31 38.31
CA GLU A 31 -19.96 -7.71 37.18
C GLU A 31 -20.98 -8.78 37.57
N ILE A 32 -20.65 -9.59 38.58
CA ILE A 32 -21.54 -10.65 39.09
C ILE A 32 -22.28 -10.20 40.36
N ALA A 33 -22.05 -8.99 40.88
CA ALA A 33 -22.68 -8.53 42.13
C ALA A 33 -24.21 -8.74 42.19
N ASN A 34 -24.90 -8.72 41.04
CA ASN A 34 -26.35 -8.94 40.92
C ASN A 34 -26.76 -10.39 40.62
N ILE A 35 -25.82 -11.26 40.23
CA ILE A 35 -26.05 -12.64 39.72
C ILE A 35 -25.35 -13.69 40.61
N ILE A 36 -24.58 -13.27 41.63
CA ILE A 36 -23.85 -14.17 42.55
C ILE A 36 -24.82 -15.15 43.22
N ASP A 37 -25.98 -14.67 43.66
CA ASP A 37 -26.98 -15.48 44.36
C ASP A 37 -27.59 -16.57 43.45
N GLU A 38 -27.76 -16.30 42.15
CA GLU A 38 -28.27 -17.27 41.17
C GLU A 38 -27.20 -18.30 40.76
N LYS A 39 -25.93 -17.88 40.65
CA LYS A 39 -24.83 -18.81 40.32
C LYS A 39 -24.38 -19.68 41.49
N GLU A 40 -24.52 -19.19 42.72
CA GLU A 40 -24.36 -20.03 43.91
C GLU A 40 -25.49 -21.08 44.01
N ALA A 41 -26.72 -20.73 43.61
CA ALA A 41 -27.83 -21.68 43.52
C ALA A 41 -27.63 -22.76 42.42
N GLN A 42 -26.81 -22.48 41.40
CA GLN A 42 -26.38 -23.44 40.36
C GLN A 42 -25.15 -24.27 40.77
N GLY A 43 -24.63 -24.12 41.99
CA GLY A 43 -23.53 -24.94 42.51
C GLY A 43 -22.12 -24.51 42.06
N VAL A 44 -21.97 -23.30 41.51
CA VAL A 44 -20.66 -22.76 41.11
C VAL A 44 -20.00 -22.10 42.33
N THR A 45 -18.83 -22.59 42.72
CA THR A 45 -18.07 -22.13 43.89
C THR A 45 -16.80 -21.37 43.48
N ILE A 46 -16.43 -20.38 44.29
CA ILE A 46 -15.24 -19.56 44.04
C ILE A 46 -13.99 -20.37 44.43
N LYS A 47 -13.14 -20.71 43.45
CA LYS A 47 -11.89 -21.46 43.67
C LYS A 47 -10.75 -20.56 44.17
N LYS A 48 -10.60 -19.37 43.59
CA LYS A 48 -9.52 -18.42 43.93
C LYS A 48 -9.98 -16.98 43.71
N SER A 49 -9.54 -16.07 44.55
CA SER A 49 -9.70 -14.63 44.36
C SER A 49 -8.34 -13.93 44.39
N ARG A 50 -8.18 -12.88 43.57
CA ARG A 50 -7.03 -11.97 43.64
C ARG A 50 -7.47 -10.53 43.42
N LYS A 51 -6.87 -9.59 44.13
CA LYS A 51 -7.05 -8.16 43.89
C LYS A 51 -6.19 -7.73 42.71
N VAL A 52 -6.81 -7.10 41.72
CA VAL A 52 -6.15 -6.55 40.53
C VAL A 52 -6.44 -5.06 40.48
N LYS A 53 -5.41 -4.26 40.18
CA LYS A 53 -5.62 -2.82 39.94
C LYS A 53 -6.25 -2.64 38.56
N GLY A 54 -7.54 -2.33 38.54
CA GLY A 54 -8.24 -1.80 37.38
C GLY A 54 -7.97 -0.30 37.21
N SER A 55 -8.19 0.21 36.01
CA SER A 55 -8.28 1.64 35.75
C SER A 55 -9.67 1.96 35.25
N VAL A 56 -10.27 3.02 35.77
CA VAL A 56 -11.56 3.56 35.33
C VAL A 56 -11.33 5.01 34.92
N ILE A 57 -12.05 5.46 33.90
CA ILE A 57 -11.96 6.84 33.43
C ILE A 57 -13.20 7.60 33.84
N GLU A 58 -13.00 8.75 34.48
CA GLU A 58 -14.06 9.68 34.78
C GLU A 58 -13.99 10.85 33.82
N TRP A 59 -15.16 11.22 33.28
CA TRP A 59 -15.34 12.39 32.45
C TRP A 59 -16.12 13.47 33.20
N PHE A 60 -15.65 14.71 33.04
CA PHE A 60 -16.25 15.92 33.58
C PHE A 60 -16.34 16.97 32.48
N LYS A 61 -17.49 17.64 32.41
CA LYS A 61 -17.68 18.84 31.61
C LYS A 61 -17.62 20.05 32.52
N LEU A 62 -16.69 20.94 32.25
CA LEU A 62 -16.35 22.08 33.08
C LEU A 62 -16.64 23.39 32.34
N PHE A 63 -17.01 24.41 33.11
CA PHE A 63 -17.15 25.76 32.62
C PHE A 63 -16.61 26.72 33.66
N GLY A 64 -15.55 27.48 33.33
CA GLY A 64 -15.01 28.55 34.16
C GLY A 64 -14.79 28.17 35.63
N ASP A 65 -15.80 28.42 36.45
CA ASP A 65 -15.88 28.24 37.89
C ASP A 65 -16.66 26.99 38.36
N GLY A 66 -17.36 26.28 37.47
CA GLY A 66 -18.25 25.17 37.83
C GLY A 66 -18.09 23.89 36.99
N ILE A 67 -18.64 22.80 37.53
CA ILE A 67 -18.86 21.54 36.82
C ILE A 67 -20.27 21.59 36.24
N LEU A 68 -20.39 21.50 34.92
CA LEU A 68 -21.67 21.42 34.21
C LEU A 68 -22.25 20.00 34.26
N GLU A 69 -21.39 19.01 34.07
CA GLU A 69 -21.79 17.61 33.92
C GLU A 69 -20.68 16.70 34.47
N GLY A 70 -21.08 15.62 35.14
CA GLY A 70 -20.18 14.62 35.71
C GLY A 70 -20.12 14.59 37.24
N PRO A 71 -19.47 13.56 37.82
CA PRO A 71 -18.65 12.54 37.14
C PRO A 71 -19.48 11.49 36.38
N ILE A 72 -19.14 11.24 35.11
CA ILE A 72 -19.58 10.04 34.37
C ILE A 72 -18.42 9.06 34.33
N GLU A 73 -18.67 7.83 34.80
CA GLU A 73 -17.67 6.76 34.81
C GLU A 73 -17.77 5.93 33.53
N TYR A 74 -16.64 5.76 32.86
CA TYR A 74 -16.49 4.89 31.72
C TYR A 74 -15.63 3.67 32.05
N PRO A 75 -16.05 2.46 31.64
CA PRO A 75 -15.37 1.21 31.98
C PRO A 75 -14.09 0.95 31.20
N TRP A 76 -13.80 1.76 30.17
CA TRP A 76 -12.61 1.60 29.32
C TRP A 76 -11.31 2.06 30.00
N LYS A 77 -10.17 1.53 29.54
CA LYS A 77 -8.83 1.69 30.12
C LYS A 77 -8.11 2.97 29.68
N TYR A 78 -8.40 3.46 28.48
CA TYR A 78 -7.68 4.57 27.82
C TYR A 78 -8.56 5.79 27.55
N ILE A 79 -7.97 6.99 27.62
CA ILE A 79 -8.70 8.25 27.35
C ILE A 79 -8.89 8.37 25.83
N PRO A 80 -10.11 8.58 25.31
CA PRO A 80 -10.40 8.66 23.88
C PRO A 80 -9.99 10.00 23.26
N VAL A 81 -8.84 10.52 23.67
CA VAL A 81 -8.24 11.76 23.13
C VAL A 81 -6.77 11.46 22.85
N VAL A 82 -6.45 11.27 21.57
CA VAL A 82 -5.10 10.96 21.12
C VAL A 82 -4.44 12.24 20.57
N PRO A 83 -3.47 12.83 21.29
CA PRO A 83 -2.75 13.99 20.80
C PRO A 83 -1.73 13.58 19.72
N LEU A 84 -1.86 14.13 18.53
CA LEU A 84 -0.86 14.00 17.48
C LEU A 84 0.30 14.99 17.73
N TYR A 85 1.46 14.45 18.08
CA TYR A 85 2.65 15.27 18.32
C TYR A 85 3.53 15.38 17.08
N GLY A 86 4.07 16.59 16.86
CA GLY A 86 5.21 16.79 15.97
C GLY A 86 6.52 16.31 16.59
N LYS A 87 7.64 16.93 16.22
CA LYS A 87 8.95 16.60 16.82
C LYS A 87 8.97 17.04 18.29
N ARG A 88 9.18 16.09 19.20
CA ARG A 88 9.30 16.32 20.65
C ARG A 88 10.77 16.37 21.04
N ILE A 89 11.14 17.37 21.83
CA ILE A 89 12.49 17.52 22.40
C ILE A 89 12.31 17.81 23.88
N ASN A 90 13.01 17.07 24.73
CA ASN A 90 13.08 17.35 26.15
C ASN A 90 14.20 18.36 26.39
N ILE A 91 13.86 19.52 26.96
CA ILE A 91 14.81 20.55 27.36
C ILE A 91 14.59 20.80 28.85
N GLU A 92 15.56 20.45 29.69
CA GLU A 92 15.53 20.70 31.14
C GLU A 92 14.28 20.13 31.86
N GLY A 93 13.74 19.02 31.37
CA GLY A 93 12.55 18.37 31.94
C GLY A 93 11.22 18.85 31.36
N ASP A 94 11.24 19.84 30.46
CA ASP A 94 10.05 20.30 29.73
C ASP A 94 10.03 19.76 28.30
N TRP A 95 8.93 19.11 27.93
CA TRP A 95 8.73 18.56 26.60
C TRP A 95 8.24 19.65 25.66
N LYS A 96 9.14 20.16 24.82
CA LYS A 96 8.78 21.09 23.75
C LYS A 96 8.40 20.32 22.49
N VAL A 97 7.19 20.58 22.01
CA VAL A 97 6.70 20.09 20.72
C VAL A 97 6.95 21.16 19.67
N LYS A 98 7.54 20.78 18.53
CA LYS A 98 7.71 21.66 17.39
C LYS A 98 7.16 21.03 16.11
N GLY A 99 6.48 21.86 15.31
CA GLY A 99 6.08 21.52 13.95
C GLY A 99 7.22 21.77 12.95
N LEU A 100 7.06 21.25 11.73
CA LEU A 100 8.06 21.33 10.66
C LEU A 100 8.45 22.77 10.33
N THR A 101 7.46 23.65 10.27
CA THR A 101 7.63 25.06 9.88
C THR A 101 8.27 25.92 10.96
N ARG A 102 8.47 25.41 12.20
CA ARG A 102 8.95 26.24 13.32
C ARG A 102 10.30 26.89 13.04
N ASN A 103 11.22 26.12 12.46
CA ASN A 103 12.58 26.57 12.14
C ASN A 103 12.63 27.44 10.87
N ALA A 104 11.67 27.27 9.95
CA ALA A 104 11.59 28.04 8.71
C ALA A 104 11.00 29.45 8.89
N LYS A 105 10.45 29.78 10.07
CA LYS A 105 9.82 31.10 10.33
C LYS A 105 10.81 32.25 10.21
N ASP A 106 12.04 32.06 10.67
CA ASP A 106 13.05 33.12 10.69
C ASP A 106 13.56 33.45 9.28
N PRO A 107 14.01 32.48 8.46
CA PRO A 107 14.38 32.78 7.07
C PRO A 107 13.17 33.27 6.24
N GLN A 108 11.94 32.79 6.52
CA GLN A 108 10.74 33.33 5.86
C GLN A 108 10.49 34.81 6.17
N ARG A 109 10.77 35.26 7.40
CA ARG A 109 10.64 36.69 7.76
C ARG A 109 11.68 37.54 7.04
N SER A 110 12.93 37.07 6.98
CA SER A 110 14.01 37.72 6.23
C SER A 110 13.64 37.82 4.75
N TYR A 111 13.23 36.70 4.15
CA TYR A 111 12.81 36.62 2.76
C TYR A 111 11.72 37.66 2.43
N ASN A 112 10.67 37.70 3.26
CA ASN A 112 9.54 38.63 3.07
C ASN A 112 10.02 40.08 3.14
N TYR A 113 10.86 40.42 4.13
CA TYR A 113 11.38 41.77 4.30
C TYR A 113 12.28 42.18 3.12
N ILE A 114 13.23 41.35 2.73
CA ILE A 114 14.16 41.63 1.63
C ILE A 114 13.41 41.78 0.31
N ARG A 115 12.38 40.95 0.07
CA ARG A 115 11.51 41.11 -1.10
C ARG A 115 10.80 42.47 -1.09
N SER A 116 10.29 42.92 0.04
CA SER A 116 9.70 44.26 0.16
C SER A 116 10.72 45.36 -0.13
N VAL A 117 11.95 45.27 0.41
CA VAL A 117 13.02 46.26 0.16
C VAL A 117 13.45 46.29 -1.31
N ILE A 118 13.55 45.14 -1.97
CA ILE A 118 13.83 45.06 -3.41
C ILE A 118 12.73 45.77 -4.20
N THR A 119 11.47 45.52 -3.88
CA THR A 119 10.32 46.18 -4.52
C THR A 119 10.34 47.68 -4.26
N GLU A 120 10.59 48.12 -3.04
CA GLU A 120 10.69 49.55 -2.69
C GLU A 120 11.80 50.23 -3.48
N LYS A 121 13.00 49.65 -3.53
CA LYS A 121 14.11 50.20 -4.32
C LYS A 121 13.82 50.23 -5.80
N ALA A 122 13.15 49.21 -6.34
CA ALA A 122 12.74 49.19 -7.74
C ALA A 122 11.70 50.27 -8.07
N LEU A 123 10.80 50.58 -7.13
CA LEU A 123 9.80 51.65 -7.28
C LEU A 123 10.39 53.05 -7.14
N LEU A 124 11.34 53.22 -6.21
CA LEU A 124 12.03 54.50 -5.98
C LEU A 124 13.11 54.79 -7.02
N ALA A 125 13.58 53.77 -7.74
CA ALA A 125 14.56 53.96 -8.80
C ALA A 125 13.97 54.88 -9.87
N PRO A 126 14.55 56.07 -10.09
CA PRO A 126 14.06 56.93 -11.15
C PRO A 126 14.27 56.23 -12.49
N LYS A 127 13.36 56.48 -13.43
CA LYS A 127 13.66 56.21 -14.85
C LYS A 127 14.90 57.04 -15.23
N PHE A 128 15.71 56.58 -16.19
CA PHE A 128 16.98 57.22 -16.56
C PHE A 128 16.92 58.75 -16.48
N ASN A 129 17.73 59.38 -15.63
CA ASN A 129 17.69 60.83 -15.49
C ASN A 129 18.85 61.46 -16.27
N TYR A 130 18.66 62.67 -16.76
CA TYR A 130 19.73 63.48 -17.35
C TYR A 130 20.08 64.61 -16.37
N ILE A 131 21.38 64.86 -16.18
CA ILE A 131 21.82 66.08 -15.51
C ILE A 131 21.81 67.19 -16.57
N LEU A 132 20.98 68.21 -16.36
CA LEU A 132 20.72 69.29 -17.31
C LEU A 132 20.81 70.65 -16.60
N THR A 133 21.31 71.66 -17.30
CA THR A 133 21.15 73.06 -16.87
C THR A 133 19.88 73.67 -17.47
N PRO A 134 19.33 74.73 -16.85
CA PRO A 134 18.17 75.44 -17.41
C PRO A 134 18.41 76.02 -18.81
N GLU A 135 19.66 76.32 -19.17
CA GLU A 135 20.02 76.86 -20.49
C GLU A 135 20.00 75.77 -21.57
N GLU A 136 20.44 74.55 -21.25
CA GLU A 136 20.46 73.41 -22.17
C GLU A 136 19.06 73.00 -22.66
N ILE A 137 18.05 73.12 -21.80
CA ILE A 137 16.65 72.74 -22.11
C ILE A 137 15.79 73.89 -22.63
N LYS A 138 16.33 75.10 -22.76
CA LYS A 138 15.55 76.31 -23.08
C LYS A 138 14.88 76.18 -24.45
N GLY A 139 13.54 76.19 -24.48
CA GLY A 139 12.74 76.04 -25.70
C GLY A 139 12.40 74.59 -26.06
N TYR A 140 12.95 73.61 -25.33
CA TYR A 140 12.71 72.18 -25.53
C TYR A 140 12.16 71.49 -24.27
N GLN A 141 11.65 72.24 -23.28
CA GLN A 141 11.21 71.68 -22.00
C GLN A 141 10.12 70.61 -22.16
N ASP A 142 9.15 70.82 -23.06
CA ASP A 142 8.09 69.85 -23.31
C ASP A 142 8.62 68.55 -23.94
N TRP A 143 9.67 68.64 -24.76
CA TRP A 143 10.35 67.48 -25.32
C TRP A 143 11.10 66.70 -24.24
N TRP A 144 11.81 67.40 -23.34
CA TRP A 144 12.52 66.77 -22.23
C TRP A 144 11.57 66.18 -21.18
N ASN A 145 10.45 66.83 -20.88
CA ASN A 145 9.42 66.31 -19.98
C ASN A 145 8.76 65.03 -20.50
N ASN A 146 8.63 64.90 -21.83
CA ASN A 146 8.06 63.71 -22.48
C ASN A 146 9.12 62.71 -22.97
N ALA A 147 10.41 62.94 -22.70
CA ALA A 147 11.50 62.12 -23.23
C ALA A 147 11.39 60.62 -22.87
N HIS A 148 10.78 60.29 -21.72
CA HIS A 148 10.56 58.90 -21.29
C HIS A 148 9.24 58.29 -21.75
N SER A 149 8.35 59.09 -22.35
CA SER A 149 7.00 58.69 -22.76
C SER A 149 6.83 58.72 -24.28
N SER A 150 7.57 59.56 -24.99
CA SER A 150 7.56 59.64 -26.46
C SER A 150 8.72 58.85 -27.07
N ALA A 151 8.45 58.02 -28.07
CA ALA A 151 9.46 57.30 -28.84
C ALA A 151 10.16 58.19 -29.90
N SER A 152 10.60 59.38 -29.49
CA SER A 152 11.26 60.34 -30.38
C SER A 152 12.64 59.80 -30.79
N PRO A 153 12.99 59.82 -32.09
CA PRO A 153 14.26 59.24 -32.58
C PRO A 153 15.51 60.08 -32.23
N TYR A 154 15.32 61.34 -31.82
CA TYR A 154 16.39 62.24 -31.40
C TYR A 154 15.88 63.19 -30.31
N ILE A 155 16.80 63.69 -29.49
CA ILE A 155 16.54 64.72 -28.47
C ILE A 155 17.48 65.89 -28.74
N LEU A 156 16.93 67.10 -28.80
CA LEU A 156 17.68 68.33 -29.01
C LEU A 156 18.06 68.96 -27.68
N PHE A 157 19.24 69.57 -27.64
CA PHE A 157 19.71 70.37 -26.51
C PHE A 157 20.45 71.60 -27.03
N ASN A 158 20.46 72.68 -26.27
CA ASN A 158 21.28 73.86 -26.55
C ASN A 158 22.65 73.71 -25.87
N PRO A 159 23.76 74.12 -26.52
CA PRO A 159 25.06 74.15 -25.86
C PRO A 159 25.10 75.24 -24.78
N ASP A 160 25.50 74.88 -23.56
CA ASP A 160 25.73 75.80 -22.44
C ASP A 160 27.24 76.10 -22.28
N PRO A 161 27.69 77.34 -22.55
CA PRO A 161 29.08 77.74 -22.43
C PRO A 161 29.64 77.64 -21.00
N SER A 162 28.77 77.71 -19.97
CA SER A 162 29.17 77.66 -18.57
C SER A 162 29.61 76.26 -18.12
N GLN A 163 29.15 75.22 -18.81
CA GLN A 163 29.53 73.81 -18.60
C GLN A 163 30.52 73.29 -19.65
N GLY A 164 31.09 74.18 -20.47
CA GLY A 164 32.04 73.82 -21.52
C GLY A 164 31.39 73.10 -22.70
N ASN A 165 30.13 73.39 -23.01
CA ASN A 165 29.35 72.80 -24.11
C ASN A 165 29.35 71.26 -24.12
N ARG A 166 29.32 70.65 -22.93
CA ARG A 166 29.20 69.19 -22.81
C ARG A 166 27.78 68.76 -23.21
N ARG A 167 27.67 67.58 -23.81
CA ARG A 167 26.36 66.97 -24.06
C ARG A 167 25.78 66.45 -22.74
N PRO A 168 24.45 66.51 -22.54
CA PRO A 168 23.82 65.86 -21.40
C PRO A 168 24.08 64.36 -21.42
N GLU A 169 24.60 63.82 -20.32
CA GLU A 169 24.83 62.38 -20.16
C GLU A 169 23.73 61.77 -19.27
N PRO A 170 23.22 60.59 -19.63
CA PRO A 170 22.29 59.88 -18.78
C PRO A 170 23.00 59.39 -17.53
N VAL A 171 22.42 59.68 -16.37
CA VAL A 171 22.79 59.06 -15.10
C VAL A 171 22.00 57.77 -14.97
N ASN A 172 22.71 56.65 -14.99
CA ASN A 172 22.10 55.36 -14.71
C ASN A 172 21.55 55.38 -13.27
N PRO A 173 20.28 54.99 -13.05
CA PRO A 173 19.77 54.84 -11.70
C PRO A 173 20.65 53.84 -10.94
N SER A 174 20.82 54.05 -9.64
CA SER A 174 21.49 53.06 -8.81
C SER A 174 20.74 51.74 -8.93
N PRO A 175 21.37 50.67 -9.47
CA PRO A 175 20.68 49.40 -9.63
C PRO A 175 20.32 48.85 -8.25
N VAL A 176 19.28 48.01 -8.20
CA VAL A 176 19.02 47.23 -6.99
C VAL A 176 20.29 46.43 -6.67
N PRO A 177 20.84 46.54 -5.45
CA PRO A 177 22.04 45.81 -5.06
C PRO A 177 21.84 44.30 -5.27
N ILE A 178 22.75 43.68 -6.01
CA ILE A 178 22.70 42.25 -6.33
C ILE A 178 22.73 41.41 -5.04
N GLU A 179 23.39 41.93 -4.00
CA GLU A 179 23.50 41.33 -2.67
C GLU A 179 22.13 41.07 -2.04
N LEU A 180 21.13 41.94 -2.26
CA LEU A 180 19.77 41.71 -1.75
C LEU A 180 19.10 40.53 -2.47
N VAL A 181 19.35 40.39 -3.76
CA VAL A 181 18.83 39.27 -4.56
C VAL A 181 19.49 37.96 -4.12
N THR A 182 20.80 37.96 -3.87
CA THR A 182 21.52 36.76 -3.41
C THR A 182 21.09 36.35 -2.00
N ILE A 183 20.87 37.30 -1.08
CA ILE A 183 20.36 36.97 0.26
C ILE A 183 18.94 36.39 0.16
N ALA A 184 18.06 36.95 -0.67
CA ALA A 184 16.73 36.36 -0.87
C ALA A 184 16.78 34.93 -1.43
N GLN A 185 17.77 34.60 -2.27
CA GLN A 185 18.00 33.24 -2.74
C GLN A 185 18.53 32.32 -1.62
N MET A 186 19.45 32.81 -0.80
CA MET A 186 19.94 32.08 0.39
C MET A 186 18.83 31.81 1.39
N ASP A 187 17.99 32.80 1.70
CA ASP A 187 16.83 32.63 2.59
C ASP A 187 15.86 31.58 2.06
N ALA A 188 15.67 31.52 0.73
CA ALA A 188 14.84 30.49 0.10
C ALA A 188 15.45 29.09 0.28
N GLU A 189 16.78 28.96 0.19
CA GLU A 189 17.50 27.70 0.41
C GLU A 189 17.52 27.30 1.90
N ASP A 190 17.62 28.26 2.81
CA ASP A 190 17.51 28.05 4.25
C ASP A 190 16.12 27.55 4.63
N ILE A 191 15.05 28.02 3.98
CA ILE A 191 13.70 27.50 4.16
C ILE A 191 13.62 26.02 3.73
N LYS A 192 14.19 25.67 2.57
CA LYS A 192 14.22 24.28 2.08
C LYS A 192 15.00 23.39 3.04
N THR A 193 16.19 23.82 3.45
CA THR A 193 17.05 23.09 4.39
C THR A 193 16.37 22.92 5.75
N ALA A 194 15.76 23.97 6.29
CA ALA A 194 15.06 23.93 7.58
C ALA A 194 13.81 23.04 7.57
N THR A 195 13.14 22.91 6.41
CA THR A 195 11.99 22.02 6.22
C THR A 195 12.38 20.63 5.75
N GLY A 196 13.66 20.39 5.42
CA GLY A 196 14.14 19.12 4.87
C GLY A 196 13.54 18.77 3.50
N LYS A 197 12.97 19.75 2.77
CA LYS A 197 12.39 19.55 1.44
C LYS A 197 13.30 20.15 0.38
N PHE A 198 14.08 19.30 -0.29
CA PHE A 198 14.99 19.70 -1.36
C PHE A 198 14.32 19.64 -2.74
N ASP A 199 14.91 20.30 -3.73
CA ASP A 199 14.34 20.45 -5.08
C ASP A 199 14.06 19.12 -5.80
N ALA A 200 14.79 18.06 -5.44
CA ALA A 200 14.54 16.71 -5.95
C ALA A 200 13.17 16.14 -5.49
N SER A 201 12.75 16.44 -4.26
CA SER A 201 11.43 16.06 -3.74
C SER A 201 10.31 16.93 -4.31
N LEU A 202 10.64 18.11 -4.84
CA LEU A 202 9.72 19.02 -5.52
C LEU A 202 9.50 18.66 -7.00
N GLY A 203 10.19 17.64 -7.52
CA GLY A 203 10.05 17.18 -8.90
C GLY A 203 10.77 18.07 -9.92
N ALA A 204 11.77 18.84 -9.49
CA ALA A 204 12.60 19.60 -10.43
C ALA A 204 13.38 18.63 -11.33
N PRO A 205 13.41 18.85 -12.66
CA PRO A 205 14.14 17.99 -13.58
C PRO A 205 15.64 18.04 -13.27
N SER A 206 16.21 16.91 -12.87
CA SER A 206 17.64 16.71 -12.71
C SER A 206 18.18 15.86 -13.87
N ASN A 207 19.50 15.80 -14.02
CA ASN A 207 20.21 15.02 -15.04
C ASN A 207 20.13 13.49 -14.82
N GLU A 208 19.18 13.01 -14.03
CA GLU A 208 18.99 11.59 -13.71
C GLU A 208 17.97 10.98 -14.67
N THR A 209 18.36 9.92 -15.37
CA THR A 209 17.55 9.26 -16.39
C THR A 209 16.84 7.99 -15.91
N SER A 210 17.20 7.46 -14.72
CA SER A 210 16.62 6.22 -14.18
C SER A 210 15.49 6.49 -13.17
N GLY A 211 14.32 5.91 -13.42
CA GLY A 211 13.15 6.00 -12.52
C GLY A 211 13.37 5.38 -11.12
N VAL A 212 14.34 4.48 -10.97
CA VAL A 212 14.72 3.91 -9.65
C VAL A 212 15.48 4.95 -8.81
N ALA A 213 16.46 5.63 -9.41
CA ALA A 213 17.23 6.69 -8.75
C ALA A 213 16.34 7.89 -8.35
N ILE A 214 15.34 8.22 -9.18
CA ILE A 214 14.35 9.26 -8.85
C ILE A 214 13.49 8.84 -7.63
N ARG A 215 13.13 7.55 -7.51
CA ARG A 215 12.38 7.03 -6.36
C ARG A 215 13.21 7.01 -5.08
N GLU A 216 14.42 6.47 -5.13
CA GLU A 216 15.31 6.41 -3.97
C GLU A 216 15.62 7.82 -3.43
N ARG A 217 15.83 8.80 -4.31
CA ARG A 217 16.06 10.20 -3.90
C ARG A 217 14.81 10.86 -3.30
N LYS A 218 13.59 10.51 -3.74
CA LYS A 218 12.36 10.96 -3.08
C LYS A 218 12.30 10.44 -1.64
N ILE A 219 12.65 9.18 -1.43
CA ILE A 219 12.71 8.56 -0.09
C ILE A 219 13.80 9.24 0.77
N GLU A 220 14.98 9.53 0.21
CA GLU A 220 16.03 10.29 0.93
C GLU A 220 15.54 11.69 1.35
N GLY A 221 14.77 12.38 0.49
CA GLY A 221 14.16 13.67 0.82
C GLY A 221 13.09 13.59 1.92
N ASP A 222 12.45 12.44 2.10
CA ASP A 222 11.42 12.25 3.12
C ASP A 222 11.98 11.94 4.51
N VAL A 223 13.28 11.64 4.64
CA VAL A 223 13.95 11.35 5.93
C VAL A 223 13.76 12.50 6.94
N GLY A 224 13.75 13.75 6.48
CA GLY A 224 13.53 14.93 7.32
C GLY A 224 12.11 15.01 7.91
N SER A 225 11.13 14.43 7.24
CA SER A 225 9.71 14.43 7.63
C SER A 225 9.25 13.12 8.28
N PHE A 226 10.09 12.08 8.26
CA PHE A 226 9.76 10.74 8.76
C PHE A 226 9.24 10.73 10.21
N VAL A 227 9.78 11.59 11.09
CA VAL A 227 9.33 11.70 12.49
C VAL A 227 7.84 12.06 12.61
N TYR A 228 7.30 12.84 11.68
CA TYR A 228 5.88 13.20 11.69
C TYR A 228 4.99 12.05 11.25
N ILE A 229 5.44 11.28 10.24
CA ILE A 229 4.75 10.09 9.76
C ILE A 229 4.78 9.02 10.86
N ASP A 230 5.93 8.76 11.47
CA ASP A 230 6.08 7.80 12.58
C ASP A 230 5.18 8.16 13.79
N ASN A 231 5.16 9.44 14.18
CA ASN A 231 4.26 9.89 15.25
C ASN A 231 2.77 9.75 14.86
N LEU A 232 2.43 9.95 13.58
CA LEU A 232 1.08 9.72 13.09
C LEU A 232 0.72 8.23 13.17
N THR A 233 1.60 7.34 12.73
CA THR A 233 1.42 5.89 12.81
C THR A 233 1.17 5.45 14.25
N LYS A 234 2.02 5.88 15.19
CA LYS A 234 1.85 5.59 16.63
C LYS A 234 0.54 6.13 17.18
N SER A 235 0.08 7.27 16.68
CA SER A 235 -1.21 7.84 17.09
C SER A 235 -2.38 7.03 16.54
N ILE A 236 -2.28 6.52 15.30
CA ILE A 236 -3.29 5.64 14.69
C ILE A 236 -3.32 4.29 15.41
N GLU A 237 -2.16 3.71 15.71
CA GLU A 237 -2.01 2.46 16.46
C GLU A 237 -2.66 2.58 17.84
N PHE A 238 -2.34 3.63 18.59
CA PHE A 238 -2.96 3.89 19.88
C PHE A 238 -4.46 4.18 19.77
N THR A 239 -4.91 4.80 18.68
CA THR A 239 -6.35 4.95 18.41
C THR A 239 -7.02 3.59 18.20
N GLY A 240 -6.37 2.68 17.48
CA GLY A 240 -6.84 1.31 17.30
C GLY A 240 -6.91 0.55 18.63
N GLU A 241 -5.89 0.66 19.49
CA GLU A 241 -5.92 0.08 20.84
C GLU A 241 -7.10 0.60 21.67
N ILE A 242 -7.38 1.91 21.62
CA ILE A 242 -8.54 2.52 22.28
C ILE A 242 -9.84 1.94 21.73
N LEU A 243 -9.95 1.82 20.40
CA LEU A 243 -11.16 1.29 19.77
C LEU A 243 -11.40 -0.17 20.16
N VAL A 244 -10.37 -1.02 20.11
CA VAL A 244 -10.45 -2.42 20.53
C VAL A 244 -10.92 -2.54 21.99
N ASP A 245 -10.45 -1.65 22.88
CA ASP A 245 -10.86 -1.62 24.28
C ASP A 245 -12.31 -1.13 24.47
N MET A 246 -12.76 -0.18 23.65
CA MET A 246 -14.11 0.40 23.75
C MET A 246 -15.21 -0.41 23.05
N ILE A 247 -14.89 -1.11 21.96
CA ILE A 247 -15.81 -1.86 21.10
C ILE A 247 -16.69 -2.85 21.89
N PRO A 248 -16.15 -3.69 22.79
CA PRO A 248 -16.95 -4.64 23.56
C PRO A 248 -17.97 -3.98 24.49
N TYR A 249 -17.69 -2.78 25.02
CA TYR A 249 -18.61 -2.06 25.90
C TYR A 249 -19.72 -1.32 25.16
N ILE A 250 -19.48 -0.95 23.88
CA ILE A 250 -20.44 -0.19 23.06
C ILE A 250 -21.33 -1.14 22.24
N TYR A 251 -20.78 -2.28 21.78
CA TYR A 251 -21.50 -3.28 21.00
C TYR A 251 -21.91 -4.48 21.86
N ASP A 252 -22.81 -4.22 22.81
CA ASP A 252 -23.38 -5.20 23.74
C ASP A 252 -24.50 -6.06 23.14
N LYS A 253 -25.08 -5.64 22.01
CA LYS A 253 -26.26 -6.25 21.38
C LYS A 253 -25.95 -6.85 20.02
N GLU A 254 -26.87 -7.70 19.57
CA GLU A 254 -26.84 -8.27 18.23
C GLU A 254 -26.95 -7.16 17.17
N ARG A 255 -25.99 -7.12 16.25
CA ARG A 255 -25.96 -6.14 15.15
C ARG A 255 -25.19 -6.68 13.95
N THR A 256 -25.70 -6.44 12.76
CA THR A 256 -24.96 -6.68 11.52
C THR A 256 -24.05 -5.48 11.24
N ILE A 257 -22.76 -5.74 11.12
CA ILE A 257 -21.75 -4.74 10.73
C ILE A 257 -21.19 -5.07 9.35
N ARG A 258 -20.88 -4.02 8.60
CA ARG A 258 -20.14 -4.15 7.35
C ARG A 258 -18.65 -4.09 7.66
N ILE A 259 -17.93 -5.15 7.34
CA ILE A 259 -16.47 -5.20 7.37
C ILE A 259 -15.93 -4.98 5.96
N LEU A 260 -14.74 -4.39 5.89
CA LEU A 260 -14.03 -4.20 4.64
C LEU A 260 -12.86 -5.19 4.63
N GLY A 261 -12.84 -6.09 3.65
CA GLY A 261 -11.72 -7.00 3.43
C GLY A 261 -10.46 -6.26 2.95
N GLU A 262 -9.31 -6.92 3.02
CA GLU A 262 -8.01 -6.35 2.59
C GLU A 262 -8.03 -5.87 1.13
N ASP A 263 -8.86 -6.50 0.29
CA ASP A 263 -9.06 -6.14 -1.12
C ASP A 263 -10.10 -5.01 -1.35
N GLY A 264 -10.66 -4.42 -0.29
CA GLY A 264 -11.74 -3.44 -0.39
C GLY A 264 -13.12 -4.05 -0.68
N ALA A 265 -13.25 -5.38 -0.66
CA ALA A 265 -14.51 -6.08 -0.74
C ALA A 265 -15.34 -5.84 0.53
N GLU A 266 -16.65 -5.60 0.36
CA GLU A 266 -17.58 -5.42 1.48
C GLU A 266 -18.16 -6.78 1.88
N ASP A 267 -18.04 -7.13 3.16
CA ASP A 267 -18.66 -8.32 3.74
C ASP A 267 -19.51 -7.92 4.97
N PHE A 268 -20.58 -8.66 5.23
CA PHE A 268 -21.53 -8.39 6.30
C PHE A 268 -21.46 -9.48 7.36
N VAL A 269 -21.02 -9.12 8.55
CA VAL A 269 -20.91 -10.05 9.69
C VAL A 269 -21.91 -9.64 10.77
N THR A 270 -22.69 -10.61 11.24
CA THR A 270 -23.57 -10.44 12.42
C THR A 270 -22.77 -10.70 13.69
N LEU A 271 -22.69 -9.69 14.55
CA LEU A 271 -22.05 -9.76 15.87
C LEU A 271 -23.06 -10.20 16.93
N ASN A 272 -22.58 -10.93 17.94
CA ASN A 272 -23.35 -11.38 19.10
C ASN A 272 -24.66 -12.11 18.75
N GLU A 273 -24.62 -12.97 17.73
CA GLU A 273 -25.77 -13.79 17.34
C GLU A 273 -25.98 -14.90 18.38
N LYS A 274 -27.16 -14.97 18.99
CA LYS A 274 -27.49 -16.03 19.95
C LYS A 274 -27.89 -17.28 19.18
N VAL A 275 -26.99 -18.26 19.10
CA VAL A 275 -27.25 -19.54 18.45
C VAL A 275 -27.45 -20.61 19.54
N LEU A 276 -28.48 -21.43 19.36
CA LEU A 276 -28.68 -22.62 20.20
C LEU A 276 -27.70 -23.70 19.74
N ASP A 277 -26.85 -24.14 20.65
CA ASP A 277 -25.91 -25.24 20.41
C ASP A 277 -26.66 -26.60 20.31
N GLU A 278 -26.05 -27.61 19.67
CA GLU A 278 -26.66 -28.95 19.51
C GLU A 278 -26.96 -29.65 20.85
N ASP A 279 -26.31 -29.22 21.94
CA ASP A 279 -26.52 -29.69 23.31
C ASP A 279 -27.53 -28.85 24.14
N GLY A 280 -28.23 -27.89 23.51
CA GLY A 280 -29.26 -27.07 24.18
C GLY A 280 -28.71 -25.94 25.07
N GLY A 281 -27.43 -25.61 24.95
CA GLY A 281 -26.82 -24.41 25.53
C GLY A 281 -26.99 -23.19 24.64
N GLU A 282 -27.29 -22.02 25.21
CA GLU A 282 -27.22 -20.75 24.47
C GLU A 282 -25.74 -20.35 24.32
N THR A 283 -25.19 -20.45 23.11
CA THR A 283 -23.84 -19.96 22.79
C THR A 283 -23.97 -18.70 21.93
N THR A 284 -23.34 -17.61 22.36
CA THR A 284 -23.28 -16.38 21.57
C THR A 284 -22.18 -16.54 20.53
N ASN A 285 -22.57 -16.64 19.25
CA ASN A 285 -21.65 -16.66 18.14
C ASN A 285 -21.07 -15.24 17.91
N ASN A 286 -19.78 -15.16 17.60
CA ASN A 286 -19.04 -13.90 17.42
C ASN A 286 -19.09 -12.94 18.62
N ASP A 287 -18.85 -13.46 19.84
CA ASP A 287 -18.69 -12.64 21.04
C ASP A 287 -17.35 -11.89 21.04
N LEU A 288 -17.41 -10.56 20.96
CA LEU A 288 -16.26 -9.65 20.94
C LEU A 288 -15.56 -9.51 22.31
N SER A 289 -16.16 -9.99 23.40
CA SER A 289 -15.61 -9.88 24.75
C SER A 289 -14.58 -10.98 25.10
N VAL A 290 -14.53 -12.05 24.31
CA VAL A 290 -13.68 -13.24 24.57
C VAL A 290 -12.32 -13.14 23.88
N GLY A 291 -12.23 -12.39 22.77
CA GLY A 291 -11.01 -12.27 21.95
C GLY A 291 -9.97 -11.33 22.56
N ASN A 292 -8.70 -11.75 22.56
CA ASN A 292 -7.57 -10.84 22.74
C ASN A 292 -7.13 -10.34 21.37
N TYR A 293 -7.29 -9.05 21.12
CA TYR A 293 -6.92 -8.43 19.86
C TYR A 293 -5.67 -7.57 20.05
N ASP A 294 -4.76 -7.67 19.09
CA ASP A 294 -3.60 -6.79 18.98
C ASP A 294 -3.75 -5.93 17.72
N VAL A 295 -3.21 -4.71 17.74
CA VAL A 295 -3.35 -3.75 16.64
C VAL A 295 -1.99 -3.52 16.04
N VAL A 296 -1.83 -3.88 14.76
CA VAL A 296 -0.63 -3.59 13.99
C VAL A 296 -0.98 -2.61 12.88
N VAL A 297 -0.30 -1.47 12.85
CA VAL A 297 -0.45 -0.48 11.79
C VAL A 297 0.71 -0.59 10.82
N THR A 298 0.42 -1.07 9.62
CA THR A 298 1.39 -1.09 8.52
C THR A 298 1.25 0.19 7.70
N VAL A 299 2.32 0.98 7.65
CA VAL A 299 2.40 2.15 6.77
C VAL A 299 2.99 1.70 5.44
N GLY A 300 2.13 1.52 4.45
CA GLY A 300 2.55 1.25 3.08
C GLY A 300 2.32 2.46 2.16
N PRO A 301 2.86 2.41 0.93
CA PRO A 301 2.32 3.22 -0.16
C PRO A 301 0.80 3.03 -0.23
N SER A 302 0.06 4.03 -0.67
CA SER A 302 -1.39 3.86 -0.88
C SER A 302 -1.64 2.62 -1.74
N PHE A 303 -2.76 1.92 -1.53
CA PHE A 303 -3.10 0.69 -2.29
C PHE A 303 -2.94 0.89 -3.81
N THR A 304 -3.27 2.07 -4.31
CA THR A 304 -3.07 2.46 -5.71
C THR A 304 -1.59 2.50 -6.09
N THR A 305 -0.72 3.05 -5.24
CA THR A 305 0.74 3.05 -5.44
C THR A 305 1.31 1.63 -5.37
N GLN A 306 0.89 0.79 -4.41
CA GLN A 306 1.35 -0.60 -4.33
C GLN A 306 0.98 -1.40 -5.58
N ARG A 307 -0.24 -1.22 -6.11
CA ARG A 307 -0.66 -1.85 -7.38
C ARG A 307 0.21 -1.39 -8.55
N VAL A 308 0.54 -0.10 -8.63
CA VAL A 308 1.45 0.43 -9.67
C VAL A 308 2.87 -0.11 -9.53
N GLU A 309 3.43 -0.15 -8.32
CA GLU A 309 4.76 -0.70 -8.06
C GLU A 309 4.82 -2.21 -8.33
N ALA A 310 3.79 -2.96 -7.92
CA ALA A 310 3.66 -4.38 -8.23
C ALA A 310 3.59 -4.60 -9.74
N ASN A 311 2.84 -3.78 -10.48
CA ASN A 311 2.77 -3.87 -11.94
C ASN A 311 4.12 -3.59 -12.60
N GLU A 312 4.86 -2.58 -12.14
CA GLU A 312 6.19 -2.29 -12.66
C GLU A 312 7.18 -3.43 -12.36
N ALA A 313 7.15 -3.97 -11.14
CA ALA A 313 7.99 -5.09 -10.73
C ALA A 313 7.66 -6.36 -11.54
N ILE A 314 6.38 -6.70 -11.68
CA ILE A 314 5.92 -7.84 -12.50
C ILE A 314 6.28 -7.62 -13.97
N SER A 315 6.14 -6.40 -14.49
CA SER A 315 6.53 -6.08 -15.88
C SER A 315 8.03 -6.26 -16.10
N ALA A 316 8.86 -5.83 -15.16
CA ALA A 316 10.31 -6.00 -15.22
C ALA A 316 10.72 -7.49 -15.12
N ILE A 317 10.12 -8.24 -14.19
CA ILE A 317 10.37 -9.68 -14.06
C ILE A 317 9.88 -10.42 -15.31
N GLY A 318 8.72 -10.06 -15.84
CA GLY A 318 8.14 -10.69 -17.03
C GLY A 318 8.92 -10.42 -18.32
N GLN A 319 9.65 -9.29 -18.42
CA GLN A 319 10.61 -9.08 -19.52
C GLN A 319 11.79 -10.06 -19.45
N GLN A 320 12.17 -10.49 -18.24
CA GLN A 320 13.32 -11.37 -18.02
C GLN A 320 12.93 -12.86 -17.98
N PHE A 321 11.70 -13.18 -17.56
CA PHE A 321 11.14 -14.52 -17.46
C PHE A 321 9.71 -14.56 -18.04
N PRO A 322 9.55 -14.75 -19.36
CA PRO A 322 8.24 -14.72 -20.02
C PRO A 322 7.22 -15.75 -19.49
N ASP A 323 7.69 -16.86 -18.92
CA ASP A 323 6.84 -17.91 -18.35
C ASP A 323 6.05 -17.48 -17.11
N ILE A 324 6.46 -16.40 -16.43
CA ILE A 324 5.75 -15.89 -15.25
C ILE A 324 4.36 -15.36 -15.59
N TYR A 325 4.16 -14.86 -16.82
CA TYR A 325 2.84 -14.45 -17.28
C TYR A 325 1.89 -15.63 -17.47
N ARG A 326 2.38 -16.87 -17.64
CA ARG A 326 1.51 -18.04 -17.73
C ARG A 326 0.98 -18.45 -16.35
N ILE A 327 1.79 -18.28 -15.30
CA ILE A 327 1.48 -18.74 -13.94
C ILE A 327 0.82 -17.65 -13.10
N GLY A 328 1.16 -16.38 -13.32
CA GLY A 328 0.70 -15.24 -12.52
C GLY A 328 -0.03 -14.15 -13.32
N ALA A 329 -0.60 -14.48 -14.49
CA ALA A 329 -1.40 -13.54 -15.27
C ALA A 329 -2.62 -13.02 -14.50
N ASP A 330 -3.20 -13.84 -13.63
CA ASP A 330 -4.31 -13.47 -12.73
C ASP A 330 -3.89 -12.36 -11.74
N ILE A 331 -2.75 -12.52 -11.07
CA ILE A 331 -2.20 -11.53 -10.11
C ILE A 331 -1.84 -10.23 -10.84
N PHE A 332 -1.24 -10.34 -12.03
CA PHE A 332 -0.92 -9.17 -12.85
C PHE A 332 -2.17 -8.41 -13.29
N MET A 333 -3.23 -9.12 -13.71
CA MET A 333 -4.49 -8.50 -14.12
C MET A 333 -5.28 -7.91 -12.94
N LYS A 334 -5.25 -8.52 -11.75
CA LYS A 334 -5.82 -7.96 -10.52
C LYS A 334 -5.18 -6.61 -10.17
N ASN A 335 -3.87 -6.48 -10.39
CA ASN A 335 -3.14 -5.24 -10.12
C ASN A 335 -3.31 -4.17 -11.21
N LEU A 336 -3.79 -4.51 -12.42
CA LEU A 336 -4.03 -3.55 -13.50
C LEU A 336 -5.34 -2.76 -13.30
N ASP A 337 -5.23 -1.43 -13.29
CA ASP A 337 -6.38 -0.52 -13.20
C ASP A 337 -6.97 -0.21 -14.58
N ILE A 338 -7.34 -1.28 -15.30
CA ILE A 338 -7.97 -1.20 -16.62
C ILE A 338 -9.45 -1.58 -16.51
N GLN A 339 -10.30 -0.93 -17.30
CA GLN A 339 -11.71 -1.29 -17.40
C GLN A 339 -11.82 -2.74 -17.92
N GLY A 340 -12.38 -3.65 -17.13
CA GLY A 340 -12.49 -5.08 -17.46
C GLY A 340 -11.43 -5.99 -16.82
N SER A 341 -10.55 -5.46 -15.95
CA SER A 341 -9.55 -6.25 -15.21
C SER A 341 -10.18 -7.40 -14.41
N ALA A 342 -11.29 -7.16 -13.72
CA ALA A 342 -12.01 -8.20 -12.95
C ALA A 342 -12.58 -9.33 -13.83
N GLU A 343 -12.96 -9.03 -15.08
CA GLU A 343 -13.47 -10.06 -16.00
C GLU A 343 -12.33 -10.89 -16.61
N LEU A 344 -11.20 -10.24 -16.92
CA LEU A 344 -9.98 -10.90 -17.37
C LEU A 344 -9.38 -11.77 -16.27
N GLU A 345 -9.30 -11.28 -15.04
CA GLU A 345 -8.90 -12.04 -13.85
C GLU A 345 -9.75 -13.31 -13.72
N ARG A 346 -11.07 -13.19 -13.76
CA ARG A 346 -11.97 -14.36 -13.65
C ARG A 346 -11.74 -15.37 -14.78
N ARG A 347 -11.44 -14.92 -16.00
CA ARG A 347 -11.13 -15.82 -17.14
C ARG A 347 -9.77 -16.50 -16.97
N PHE A 348 -8.74 -15.76 -16.58
CA PHE A 348 -7.40 -16.31 -16.35
C PHE A 348 -7.37 -17.25 -15.14
N ARG A 349 -8.07 -16.91 -14.06
CA ARG A 349 -8.21 -17.77 -12.88
C ARG A 349 -8.95 -19.07 -13.22
N LYS A 350 -10.00 -19.03 -14.06
CA LYS A 350 -10.65 -20.25 -14.57
C LYS A 350 -9.72 -21.14 -15.40
N ILE A 351 -8.90 -20.54 -16.26
CA ILE A 351 -7.90 -21.28 -17.04
C ILE A 351 -6.82 -21.84 -16.11
N GLY A 352 -6.33 -21.07 -15.13
CA GLY A 352 -5.33 -21.51 -14.16
C GLY A 352 -5.81 -22.60 -13.20
N ILE A 353 -7.10 -22.60 -12.82
CA ILE A 353 -7.70 -23.70 -12.06
C ILE A 353 -7.88 -24.94 -12.96
N GLN A 354 -8.27 -24.77 -14.23
CA GLN A 354 -8.39 -25.86 -15.21
C GLN A 354 -7.04 -26.51 -15.55
N GLU A 355 -5.95 -25.73 -15.56
CA GLU A 355 -4.57 -26.20 -15.76
C GLU A 355 -3.88 -26.65 -14.45
N GLY A 356 -4.54 -26.52 -13.29
CA GLY A 356 -4.04 -27.01 -11.99
C GLY A 356 -2.95 -26.16 -11.35
N VAL A 357 -2.80 -24.90 -11.75
CA VAL A 357 -1.76 -23.96 -11.28
C VAL A 357 -2.23 -23.16 -10.05
N ILE A 358 -3.56 -23.00 -9.87
CA ILE A 358 -4.18 -22.20 -8.79
C ILE A 358 -5.11 -23.10 -7.97
N GLU A 359 -5.01 -23.04 -6.64
CA GLU A 359 -5.95 -23.74 -5.74
C GLU A 359 -7.32 -23.02 -5.71
N PRO A 360 -8.44 -23.74 -5.90
CA PRO A 360 -9.76 -23.12 -5.92
C PRO A 360 -10.22 -22.72 -4.51
N THR A 361 -10.74 -21.49 -4.38
CA THR A 361 -11.36 -20.98 -3.15
C THR A 361 -12.67 -21.73 -2.83
N GLU A 362 -13.11 -21.78 -1.57
CA GLU A 362 -14.33 -22.51 -1.16
C GLU A 362 -15.61 -22.05 -1.90
N GLU A 363 -15.73 -20.75 -2.21
CA GLU A 363 -16.83 -20.21 -3.03
C GLU A 363 -16.72 -20.61 -4.52
N GLU A 364 -15.51 -20.75 -5.05
CA GLU A 364 -15.28 -21.16 -6.45
C GLU A 364 -15.39 -22.68 -6.63
N LYS A 365 -15.11 -23.48 -5.59
CA LYS A 365 -15.46 -24.91 -5.56
C LYS A 365 -16.96 -25.14 -5.60
N ALA A 366 -17.75 -24.24 -4.99
CA ALA A 366 -19.20 -24.28 -5.04
C ALA A 366 -19.74 -23.92 -6.44
N GLU A 367 -19.15 -22.94 -7.13
CA GLU A 367 -19.47 -22.66 -8.54
C GLU A 367 -18.95 -23.73 -9.52
N MET A 368 -17.92 -24.48 -9.14
CA MET A 368 -17.42 -25.67 -9.84
C MET A 368 -18.10 -26.97 -9.40
N GLN A 369 -19.26 -26.90 -8.72
CA GLN A 369 -20.16 -28.03 -8.72
C GLN A 369 -20.47 -28.41 -10.18
N PRO A 370 -20.41 -29.70 -10.53
CA PRO A 370 -20.46 -30.12 -11.91
C PRO A 370 -21.78 -29.69 -12.53
N LYS A 371 -21.77 -28.59 -13.29
CA LYS A 371 -22.75 -28.43 -14.37
C LYS A 371 -22.55 -29.65 -15.23
N GLU A 372 -23.58 -30.48 -15.32
CA GLU A 372 -23.62 -31.66 -16.17
C GLU A 372 -22.92 -31.33 -17.50
N PRO A 373 -21.99 -32.18 -17.97
CA PRO A 373 -21.23 -31.87 -19.17
C PRO A 373 -22.23 -31.52 -20.28
N SER A 374 -22.05 -30.33 -20.85
CA SER A 374 -22.94 -29.83 -21.88
C SER A 374 -23.04 -30.89 -22.99
N GLU A 375 -24.21 -31.02 -23.60
CA GLU A 375 -24.48 -32.06 -24.60
C GLU A 375 -23.45 -32.03 -25.74
N ALA A 376 -22.85 -30.87 -26.00
CA ALA A 376 -21.74 -30.67 -26.94
C ALA A 376 -20.43 -31.37 -26.52
N GLU A 377 -20.06 -31.38 -25.24
CA GLU A 377 -18.88 -32.10 -24.74
C GLU A 377 -19.12 -33.61 -24.65
N LYS A 378 -20.35 -34.05 -24.32
CA LYS A 378 -20.71 -35.47 -24.40
C LYS A 378 -20.62 -35.99 -25.84
N LEU A 379 -21.01 -35.17 -26.83
CA LEU A 379 -20.89 -35.51 -28.24
C LEU A 379 -19.41 -35.56 -28.68
N SER A 380 -18.58 -34.60 -28.27
CA SER A 380 -17.16 -34.62 -28.64
C SER A 380 -16.39 -35.75 -27.96
N LEU A 381 -16.74 -36.09 -26.71
CA LEU A 381 -16.13 -37.21 -25.99
C LEU A 381 -16.57 -38.56 -26.59
N ALA A 382 -17.83 -38.67 -27.05
CA ALA A 382 -18.30 -39.85 -27.77
C ALA A 382 -17.64 -40.00 -29.15
N GLU A 383 -17.41 -38.90 -29.88
CA GLU A 383 -16.64 -38.92 -31.12
C GLU A 383 -15.16 -39.28 -30.89
N LEU A 384 -14.56 -38.78 -29.81
CA LEU A 384 -13.19 -39.11 -29.43
C LEU A 384 -13.07 -40.59 -29.03
N ALA A 385 -14.00 -41.10 -28.21
CA ALA A 385 -14.07 -42.52 -27.84
C ALA A 385 -14.28 -43.43 -29.06
N GLY A 386 -15.13 -43.01 -30.01
CA GLY A 386 -15.33 -43.70 -31.28
C GLY A 386 -14.07 -43.72 -32.17
N LYS A 387 -13.30 -42.63 -32.19
CA LYS A 387 -11.98 -42.59 -32.86
C LYS A 387 -10.97 -43.48 -32.15
N VAL A 388 -10.93 -43.49 -30.82
CA VAL A 388 -10.02 -44.35 -30.04
C VAL A 388 -10.35 -45.83 -30.26
N GLN A 389 -11.64 -46.22 -30.28
CA GLN A 389 -12.02 -47.59 -30.62
C GLN A 389 -11.66 -47.97 -32.07
N LYS A 390 -11.85 -47.06 -33.04
CA LYS A 390 -11.42 -47.31 -34.43
C LYS A 390 -9.91 -47.45 -34.55
N LEU A 391 -9.13 -46.63 -33.84
CA LEU A 391 -7.68 -46.73 -33.78
C LEU A 391 -7.23 -48.02 -33.09
N ALA A 392 -7.87 -48.42 -31.98
CA ALA A 392 -7.58 -49.68 -31.29
C ALA A 392 -7.89 -50.90 -32.19
N ALA A 393 -9.03 -50.89 -32.89
CA ALA A 393 -9.37 -51.94 -33.85
C ALA A 393 -8.40 -51.97 -35.05
N GLN A 394 -7.92 -50.82 -35.51
CA GLN A 394 -6.88 -50.77 -36.55
C GLN A 394 -5.53 -51.29 -36.05
N ILE A 395 -5.16 -51.00 -34.80
CA ILE A 395 -3.95 -51.54 -34.17
C ILE A 395 -4.06 -53.06 -34.06
N GLU A 396 -5.20 -53.58 -33.61
CA GLU A 396 -5.43 -55.03 -33.49
C GLU A 396 -5.43 -55.73 -34.87
N GLU A 397 -6.01 -55.10 -35.90
CA GLU A 397 -5.93 -55.62 -37.28
C GLU A 397 -4.49 -55.59 -37.83
N LEU A 398 -3.71 -54.57 -37.49
CA LEU A 398 -2.29 -54.46 -37.86
C LEU A 398 -1.43 -55.50 -37.13
N ASP A 399 -1.68 -55.74 -35.85
CA ASP A 399 -0.98 -56.77 -35.06
C ASP A 399 -1.32 -58.17 -35.58
N ALA A 400 -2.59 -58.45 -35.87
CA ALA A 400 -2.99 -59.73 -36.48
C ALA A 400 -2.37 -59.94 -37.87
N LYS A 401 -2.25 -58.88 -38.69
CA LYS A 401 -1.53 -58.94 -39.97
C LYS A 401 -0.03 -59.16 -39.77
N SER A 402 0.59 -58.46 -38.81
CA SER A 402 2.02 -58.62 -38.49
C SER A 402 2.33 -60.04 -38.00
N GLU A 403 1.46 -60.61 -37.17
CA GLU A 403 1.61 -61.98 -36.67
C GLU A 403 1.41 -63.02 -37.78
N SER A 404 0.43 -62.82 -38.67
CA SER A 404 0.26 -63.65 -39.88
C SER A 404 1.48 -63.57 -40.80
N GLU A 405 2.07 -62.39 -41.00
CA GLU A 405 3.28 -62.24 -41.82
C GLU A 405 4.51 -62.88 -41.15
N ARG A 406 4.67 -62.75 -39.83
CA ARG A 406 5.72 -63.44 -39.07
C ARG A 406 5.55 -64.96 -39.12
N ALA A 407 4.33 -65.47 -39.02
CA ALA A 407 4.05 -66.89 -39.14
C ALA A 407 4.43 -67.43 -40.53
N LYS A 408 4.09 -66.71 -41.61
CA LYS A 408 4.50 -67.05 -42.98
C LYS A 408 6.01 -66.96 -43.18
N ALA A 409 6.68 -65.96 -42.59
CA ALA A 409 8.12 -65.85 -42.63
C ALA A 409 8.82 -67.00 -41.89
N ALA A 410 8.30 -67.40 -40.73
CA ALA A 410 8.82 -68.54 -39.97
C ALA A 410 8.60 -69.87 -40.71
N GLU A 411 7.46 -70.06 -41.36
CA GLU A 411 7.19 -71.23 -42.20
C GLU A 411 8.18 -71.30 -43.38
N SER A 412 8.43 -70.18 -44.06
CA SER A 412 9.44 -70.11 -45.12
C SER A 412 10.86 -70.37 -44.62
N GLU A 413 11.22 -69.95 -43.40
CA GLU A 413 12.53 -70.26 -42.81
C GLU A 413 12.67 -71.74 -42.44
N VAL A 414 11.61 -72.37 -41.93
CA VAL A 414 11.60 -73.80 -41.63
C VAL A 414 11.73 -74.61 -42.93
N ASP A 415 11.00 -74.24 -43.98
CA ASP A 415 11.10 -74.88 -45.29
C ASP A 415 12.50 -74.72 -45.92
N ALA A 416 13.12 -73.55 -45.76
CA ALA A 416 14.50 -73.34 -46.19
C ALA A 416 15.49 -74.22 -45.40
N LYS A 417 15.30 -74.35 -44.08
CA LYS A 417 16.14 -75.23 -43.24
C LYS A 417 15.96 -76.72 -43.56
N VAL A 418 14.73 -77.16 -43.88
CA VAL A 418 14.47 -78.55 -44.31
C VAL A 418 15.17 -78.84 -45.64
N LYS A 419 15.08 -77.93 -46.63
CA LYS A 419 15.81 -78.09 -47.91
C LYS A 419 17.32 -78.10 -47.74
N ILE A 420 17.86 -77.28 -46.83
CA ILE A 420 19.30 -77.27 -46.51
C ILE A 420 19.72 -78.57 -45.81
N ALA A 421 18.89 -79.13 -44.92
CA ALA A 421 19.17 -80.38 -44.22
C ALA A 421 19.08 -81.61 -45.15
N GLU A 422 18.18 -81.60 -46.14
CA GLU A 422 18.13 -82.64 -47.19
C GLU A 422 19.37 -82.58 -48.09
N PHE A 423 19.87 -81.39 -48.41
CA PHE A 423 21.10 -81.23 -49.20
C PHE A 423 22.34 -81.77 -48.46
N LEU A 424 22.46 -81.49 -47.15
CA LEU A 424 23.60 -81.94 -46.33
C LEU A 424 23.59 -83.44 -46.00
N ARG A 425 22.45 -84.13 -46.11
CA ARG A 425 22.36 -85.60 -45.97
C ARG A 425 22.82 -86.34 -47.24
N GLY A 426 22.82 -85.70 -48.40
CA GLY A 426 23.24 -86.33 -49.66
C GLY A 426 24.76 -86.55 -49.80
N ASP A 427 25.58 -85.75 -49.11
CA ASP A 427 27.02 -85.68 -49.37
C ASP A 427 27.90 -86.53 -48.41
N ASN A 428 27.33 -87.25 -47.44
CA ASN A 428 28.11 -87.93 -46.36
C ASN A 428 28.07 -89.48 -46.36
N GLU A 429 27.57 -90.15 -47.41
CA GLU A 429 27.41 -91.63 -47.43
C GLU A 429 28.32 -92.39 -48.42
N ASN A 430 29.56 -91.95 -48.71
CA ASN A 430 30.46 -92.83 -49.50
C ASN A 430 31.97 -92.63 -49.30
N GLN A 431 32.51 -93.00 -48.13
CA GLN A 431 33.84 -93.62 -48.02
C GLN A 431 33.89 -94.65 -46.87
N PRO A 432 34.01 -95.96 -47.15
CA PRO A 432 34.02 -97.00 -46.12
C PRO A 432 35.42 -97.29 -45.53
N GLU A 433 35.38 -97.66 -44.25
CA GLU A 433 36.47 -97.96 -43.32
C GLU A 433 37.45 -99.07 -43.75
N LYS A 434 38.72 -98.96 -43.35
CA LYS A 434 39.61 -100.12 -43.14
C LYS A 434 40.36 -100.04 -41.80
N GLN A 435 39.88 -100.91 -40.91
CA GLN A 435 40.40 -101.52 -39.68
C GLN A 435 41.92 -101.50 -39.41
N VAL A 436 42.28 -101.26 -38.13
CA VAL A 436 43.19 -102.16 -37.39
C VAL A 436 42.60 -102.47 -36.02
N ARG A 437 42.44 -103.78 -35.84
CA ARG A 437 42.13 -104.56 -34.66
C ARG A 437 43.44 -104.83 -33.90
N VAL A 438 43.37 -104.86 -32.58
CA VAL A 438 44.08 -105.90 -31.82
C VAL A 438 43.08 -107.04 -31.61
N SER A 439 43.51 -108.23 -32.04
CA SER A 439 42.93 -109.59 -31.90
C SER A 439 41.60 -109.93 -32.56
#